data_AF-A0A7W1QF45-F1
#
_entry.id   AF-A0A7W1QF45-F1
#
_cell.length_a   1.000
_cell.length_b   1.000
_cell.length_c   1.000
_cell.angle_alpha   90.00
_cell.angle_beta   90.00
_cell.angle_gamma   90.00
#
_symmetry.space_group_name_H-M   'P 1'
#
loop_
_entity.id
_entity.type
_entity.pdbx_description
1 polymer ?
#
loop_
_entity_poly.entity_id
_entity_poly.type
_entity_poly.pdbx_seq_one_letter_code
_entity_poly.pdbx_strand_id
1 'polypeptide(L)'
;LDVPEPRAEPEPQPEPELAIALARELLHGTGALRVSIALDGPAPAIVECERLRAIVVRDAGGSRELAHDAVSDLVLPELPFMRRLPAFEVDAEDGRVAGVLGGLEMLGRVVRDLAALLPGASVVAADYETSDPAVPLGIAGRAHEPLVVLLGEHEFTLDLDDPGA
;
A
#
# COMPACT_ATOMS: atom_id res chain seq x y z
N LEU A 1 34.99 16.14 -29.28
CA LEU A 1 34.36 16.08 -27.96
C LEU A 1 32.91 15.70 -28.24
N ASP A 2 32.60 14.43 -28.09
CA ASP A 2 31.25 13.91 -28.26
C ASP A 2 30.48 14.29 -26.99
N VAL A 3 29.55 15.23 -27.10
CA VAL A 3 28.73 15.67 -25.97
C VAL A 3 27.59 14.65 -25.90
N PRO A 4 27.49 13.83 -24.84
CA PRO A 4 26.37 12.91 -24.72
C PRO A 4 25.07 13.71 -24.71
N GLU A 5 24.16 13.38 -25.62
CA GLU A 5 22.85 14.03 -25.67
C GLU A 5 22.13 13.85 -24.32
N PRO A 6 21.41 14.87 -23.84
CA PRO A 6 20.59 14.73 -22.65
C PRO A 6 19.60 13.60 -22.89
N ARG A 7 19.67 12.55 -22.06
CA ARG A 7 18.66 11.48 -22.07
C ARG A 7 17.31 12.15 -21.86
N ALA A 8 16.43 12.03 -22.85
CA ALA A 8 15.04 12.42 -22.68
C ALA A 8 14.51 11.77 -21.40
N GLU A 9 14.00 12.58 -20.48
CA GLU A 9 13.31 12.05 -19.32
C GLU A 9 12.16 11.18 -19.84
N PRO A 10 12.04 9.91 -19.38
CA PRO A 10 10.95 9.06 -19.84
C PRO A 10 9.63 9.77 -19.54
N GLU A 11 8.72 9.79 -20.53
CA GLU A 11 7.38 10.32 -20.31
C GLU A 11 6.75 9.65 -19.08
N PRO A 12 6.06 10.41 -18.21
CA PRO A 12 5.41 9.83 -17.06
C PRO A 12 4.46 8.73 -17.51
N GLN A 13 4.73 7.50 -17.07
CA GLN A 13 3.83 6.38 -17.29
C GLN A 13 2.68 6.49 -16.28
N PRO A 14 1.42 6.28 -16.70
CA PRO A 14 0.28 6.47 -15.84
C PRO A 14 0.24 5.45 -14.69
N GLU A 15 0.89 4.29 -14.82
CA GLU A 15 0.80 3.23 -13.80
C GLU A 15 1.63 3.56 -12.54
N PRO A 16 2.90 4.01 -12.61
CA PRO A 16 3.61 4.52 -11.45
C PRO A 16 2.92 5.72 -10.80
N GLU A 17 2.34 6.64 -11.57
CA GLU A 17 1.61 7.79 -11.01
C GLU A 17 0.36 7.36 -10.26
N LEU A 18 -0.39 6.39 -10.80
CA LEU A 18 -1.53 5.79 -10.12
C LEU A 18 -1.09 5.11 -8.83
N ALA A 19 -0.02 4.30 -8.85
CA ALA A 19 0.49 3.67 -7.64
C ALA A 19 0.89 4.70 -6.56
N ILE A 20 1.56 5.79 -6.94
CA ILE A 20 1.91 6.89 -6.02
C ILE A 20 0.67 7.52 -5.41
N ALA A 21 -0.32 7.85 -6.23
CA ALA A 21 -1.55 8.46 -5.77
C ALA A 21 -2.35 7.51 -4.86
N LEU A 22 -2.52 6.23 -5.23
CA LEU A 22 -3.20 5.23 -4.40
C LEU A 22 -2.48 4.98 -3.08
N ALA A 23 -1.14 4.93 -3.06
CA ALA A 23 -0.38 4.75 -1.84
C ALA A 23 -0.60 5.92 -0.86
N ARG A 24 -0.66 7.15 -1.37
CA ARG A 24 -0.96 8.35 -0.58
C ARG A 24 -2.40 8.36 -0.07
N GLU A 25 -3.38 8.08 -0.92
CA GLU A 25 -4.79 8.03 -0.53
C GLU A 25 -5.04 6.94 0.51
N LEU A 26 -4.45 5.76 0.35
CA LEU A 26 -4.53 4.68 1.34
C LEU A 26 -3.95 5.12 2.68
N LEU A 27 -2.75 5.70 2.68
CA LEU A 27 -2.07 6.15 3.89
C LEU A 27 -2.91 7.18 4.64
N HIS A 28 -3.43 8.20 3.94
CA HIS A 28 -4.22 9.26 4.56
C HIS A 28 -5.64 8.85 4.92
N GLY A 29 -6.29 8.05 4.08
CA GLY A 29 -7.68 7.61 4.24
C GLY A 29 -7.84 6.61 5.39
N THR A 30 -6.89 5.69 5.54
CA THR A 30 -6.92 4.65 6.58
C THR A 30 -6.07 4.97 7.81
N GLY A 31 -5.16 5.94 7.71
CA GLY A 31 -4.25 6.27 8.80
C GLY A 31 -3.14 5.23 8.96
N ALA A 32 -2.69 4.62 7.87
CA ALA A 32 -1.52 3.74 7.89
C ALA A 32 -0.25 4.50 8.32
N LEU A 33 0.71 3.77 8.85
CA LEU A 33 2.07 4.23 9.15
C LEU A 33 2.92 4.27 7.87
N ARG A 34 2.79 3.22 7.07
CA ARG A 34 3.48 3.00 5.81
C ARG A 34 2.52 2.31 4.84
N VAL A 35 2.64 2.65 3.57
CA VAL A 35 2.06 1.93 2.45
C VAL A 35 3.17 1.61 1.47
N SER A 36 3.24 0.36 1.01
CA SER A 36 4.15 -0.10 -0.03
C SER A 36 3.35 -0.70 -1.17
N ILE A 37 3.65 -0.31 -2.40
CA ILE A 37 3.05 -0.88 -3.60
C ILE A 37 4.16 -1.42 -4.49
N ALA A 38 4.14 -2.72 -4.75
CA ALA A 38 4.95 -3.34 -5.79
C ALA A 38 4.09 -3.45 -7.06
N LEU A 39 4.38 -2.59 -8.02
CA LEU A 39 3.71 -2.50 -9.31
C LEU A 39 4.28 -3.56 -10.26
N ASP A 40 3.40 -4.38 -10.80
CA ASP A 40 3.68 -5.30 -11.90
C ASP A 40 3.35 -4.66 -13.27
N GLY A 41 3.82 -5.27 -14.35
CA GLY A 41 3.54 -4.83 -15.71
C GLY A 41 4.78 -4.36 -16.48
N PRO A 42 4.60 -3.59 -17.56
CA PRO A 42 5.69 -3.20 -18.45
C PRO A 42 6.69 -2.23 -17.82
N ALA A 43 6.27 -1.45 -16.81
CA ALA A 43 7.11 -0.57 -16.02
C ALA A 43 7.01 -0.91 -14.52
N PRO A 44 7.65 -2.02 -14.11
CA PRO A 44 7.60 -2.44 -12.72
C PRO A 44 8.31 -1.42 -11.83
N ALA A 45 7.69 -1.14 -10.69
CA ALA A 45 8.19 -0.16 -9.73
C ALA A 45 7.79 -0.55 -8.30
N ILE A 46 8.56 -0.07 -7.32
CA ILE A 46 8.21 -0.12 -5.91
C ILE A 46 7.97 1.30 -5.44
N VAL A 47 6.78 1.56 -4.91
CA VAL A 47 6.40 2.84 -4.31
C VAL A 47 6.29 2.64 -2.81
N GLU A 48 7.05 3.43 -2.05
CA GLU A 48 6.98 3.47 -0.58
C GLU A 48 6.49 4.84 -0.14
N CYS A 49 5.36 4.85 0.58
CA CYS A 49 4.74 6.03 1.14
C CYS A 49 4.72 5.89 2.65
N GLU A 50 5.52 6.68 3.36
CA GLU A 50 5.58 6.68 4.82
C GLU A 50 5.07 8.00 5.39
N ARG A 51 4.46 7.94 6.58
CA ARG A 51 3.99 9.13 7.25
C ARG A 51 5.15 10.08 7.55
N LEU A 52 4.99 11.36 7.21
CA LEU A 52 5.99 12.42 7.41
C LEU A 52 7.31 12.23 6.64
N ARG A 53 7.36 11.35 5.64
CA ARG A 53 8.53 11.18 4.76
C ARG A 53 8.16 11.44 3.31
N ALA A 54 9.20 11.69 2.51
CA ALA A 54 9.07 11.71 1.06
C ALA A 54 8.58 10.34 0.56
N ILE A 55 7.79 10.36 -0.52
CA ILE A 55 7.41 9.15 -1.24
C ILE A 55 8.63 8.70 -2.04
N VAL A 56 9.04 7.45 -1.87
CA VAL A 56 10.18 6.87 -2.59
C VAL A 56 9.64 5.99 -3.71
N VAL A 57 10.12 6.20 -4.93
CA VAL A 57 9.81 5.36 -6.09
C VAL A 57 11.10 4.74 -6.58
N ARG A 58 11.10 3.41 -6.70
CA ARG A 58 12.22 2.63 -7.24
C ARG A 58 11.77 1.88 -8.48
N ASP A 59 12.43 2.12 -9.59
CA ASP A 59 12.17 1.46 -10.88
C ASP A 59 13.49 1.07 -11.56
N ALA A 60 13.44 0.61 -12.81
CA ALA A 60 14.63 0.22 -13.56
C ALA A 60 15.62 1.38 -13.81
N GLY A 61 15.16 2.63 -13.74
CA GLY A 61 15.96 3.84 -13.90
C GLY A 61 16.64 4.31 -12.61
N GLY A 62 16.23 3.81 -11.44
CA GLY A 62 16.84 4.10 -10.16
C GLY A 62 15.82 4.45 -9.07
N SER A 63 16.25 5.25 -8.09
CA SER A 63 15.42 5.69 -6.97
C SER A 63 15.21 7.20 -7.05
N ARG A 64 13.97 7.65 -6.90
CA ARG A 64 13.60 9.06 -6.80
C ARG A 64 12.71 9.32 -5.60
N GLU A 65 12.81 10.52 -5.06
CA GLU A 65 11.99 11.00 -3.94
C GLU A 65 11.02 12.06 -4.41
N LEU A 66 9.80 12.01 -3.91
CA LEU A 66 8.72 12.94 -4.21
C LEU A 66 8.18 13.54 -2.91
N ALA A 67 7.83 14.83 -2.96
CA ALA A 67 7.13 15.46 -1.86
C ALA A 67 5.75 14.80 -1.67
N HIS A 68 5.32 14.66 -0.42
CA HIS A 68 4.07 13.99 -0.08
C HIS A 68 2.83 14.73 -0.63
N ASP A 69 2.93 16.05 -0.73
CA ASP A 69 1.92 16.98 -1.24
C ASP A 69 2.12 17.35 -2.72
N ALA A 70 2.98 16.62 -3.44
CA ALA A 70 3.16 16.84 -4.86
C ALA A 70 1.82 16.77 -5.61
N VAL A 71 1.53 17.82 -6.37
CA VAL A 71 0.32 17.91 -7.19
C VAL A 71 0.42 16.91 -8.32
N SER A 72 -0.66 16.17 -8.54
CA SER A 72 -0.81 15.27 -9.68
C SER A 72 -2.08 15.66 -10.43
N ASP A 73 -1.97 15.72 -11.75
CA ASP A 73 -3.12 15.94 -12.65
C ASP A 73 -3.87 14.63 -12.94
N LEU A 74 -3.45 13.52 -12.32
CA LEU A 74 -4.08 12.22 -12.48
C LEU A 74 -5.51 12.25 -11.92
N VAL A 75 -6.47 11.90 -12.76
CA VAL A 75 -7.84 11.64 -12.33
C VAL A 75 -7.91 10.22 -11.77
N LEU A 76 -8.13 10.12 -10.46
CA LEU A 76 -8.27 8.82 -9.80
C LEU A 76 -9.60 8.15 -10.16
N PRO A 77 -9.63 6.81 -10.24
CA PRO A 77 -10.88 6.05 -10.26
C PRO A 77 -11.65 6.26 -8.95
N GLU A 78 -12.89 5.78 -8.90
CA GLU A 78 -13.63 5.71 -7.64
C GLU A 78 -12.87 4.84 -6.64
N LEU A 79 -12.56 5.41 -5.48
CA LEU A 79 -11.81 4.73 -4.44
C LEU A 79 -12.76 3.99 -3.49
N PRO A 80 -12.33 2.84 -2.93
CA PRO A 80 -13.11 2.14 -1.92
C PRO A 80 -13.31 3.02 -0.69
N PHE A 81 -14.34 2.72 0.11
CA PHE A 81 -14.58 3.41 1.36
C PHE A 81 -13.41 3.22 2.33
N MET A 82 -12.78 4.31 2.75
CA MET A 82 -11.69 4.31 3.71
C MET A 82 -12.08 5.11 4.95
N ARG A 83 -11.63 4.63 6.12
CA ARG A 83 -11.69 5.40 7.37
C ARG A 83 -10.50 5.07 8.24
N ARG A 84 -10.10 6.07 9.04
CA ARG A 84 -9.15 5.85 10.13
C ARG A 84 -9.82 5.09 11.26
N LEU A 85 -9.12 4.08 11.77
CA LEU A 85 -9.52 3.33 12.94
C LEU A 85 -8.59 3.66 14.13
N PRO A 86 -9.06 3.50 15.37
CA PRO A 86 -8.17 3.44 16.53
C PRO A 86 -7.14 2.31 16.38
N ALA A 87 -6.06 2.37 17.15
CA ALA A 87 -5.06 1.31 17.20
C ALA A 87 -5.69 -0.04 17.62
N PHE A 88 -5.23 -1.13 17.00
CA PHE A 88 -5.64 -2.49 17.34
C PHE A 88 -4.85 -3.04 18.52
N GLU A 89 -5.47 -3.91 19.31
CA GLU A 89 -4.75 -4.78 20.23
C GLU A 89 -4.36 -6.05 19.49
N VAL A 90 -3.10 -6.45 19.59
CA VAL A 90 -2.54 -7.58 18.86
C VAL A 90 -1.86 -8.55 19.82
N ASP A 91 -2.16 -9.83 19.62
CA ASP A 91 -1.41 -10.96 20.19
C ASP A 91 -0.85 -11.76 19.02
N ALA A 92 0.45 -11.56 18.75
CA ALA A 92 1.12 -12.17 17.61
C ALA A 92 1.34 -13.68 17.80
N GLU A 93 1.50 -14.15 19.05
CA GLU A 93 1.71 -15.58 19.32
C GLU A 93 0.44 -16.38 19.04
N ASP A 94 -0.72 -15.86 19.47
CA ASP A 94 -2.02 -16.50 19.28
C ASP A 94 -2.72 -16.09 17.97
N GLY A 95 -2.15 -15.17 17.18
CA GLY A 95 -2.73 -14.69 15.93
C GLY A 95 -4.03 -13.90 16.12
N ARG A 96 -4.18 -13.20 17.25
CA ARG A 96 -5.42 -12.47 17.57
C ARG A 96 -5.27 -10.99 17.36
N VAL A 97 -6.31 -10.40 16.77
CA VAL A 97 -6.47 -8.97 16.61
C VAL A 97 -7.80 -8.55 17.24
N ALA A 98 -7.75 -7.61 18.17
CA ALA A 98 -8.93 -7.01 18.79
C ALA A 98 -9.01 -5.52 18.46
N GLY A 99 -10.22 -5.03 18.19
CA GLY A 99 -10.44 -3.64 17.79
C GLY A 99 -11.89 -3.38 17.44
N VAL A 100 -12.11 -2.42 16.54
CA VAL A 100 -13.45 -2.13 16.01
C VAL A 100 -13.94 -3.36 15.23
N LEU A 101 -15.15 -3.84 15.54
CA LEU A 101 -15.78 -4.96 14.84
C LEU A 101 -15.83 -4.70 13.32
N GLY A 102 -15.37 -5.66 12.52
CA GLY A 102 -15.27 -5.52 11.07
C GLY A 102 -14.14 -4.60 10.60
N GLY A 103 -13.30 -4.11 11.52
CA GLY A 103 -12.26 -3.13 11.22
C GLY A 103 -11.12 -3.70 10.41
N LEU A 104 -10.66 -4.90 10.76
CA LEU A 104 -9.58 -5.60 10.04
C LEU A 104 -10.03 -5.97 8.62
N GLU A 105 -11.26 -6.48 8.50
CA GLU A 105 -11.89 -6.88 7.25
C GLU A 105 -12.13 -5.67 6.34
N MET A 106 -12.51 -4.52 6.92
CA MET A 106 -12.63 -3.27 6.16
C MET A 106 -11.28 -2.81 5.60
N LEU A 107 -10.22 -2.81 6.42
CA LEU A 107 -8.87 -2.48 5.94
C LEU A 107 -8.38 -3.47 4.87
N GLY A 108 -8.63 -4.77 5.08
CA GLY A 108 -8.33 -5.81 4.11
C GLY A 108 -9.05 -5.63 2.78
N ARG A 109 -10.36 -5.32 2.81
CA ARG A 109 -11.14 -5.00 1.60
C ARG A 109 -10.55 -3.81 0.87
N VAL A 110 -10.18 -2.75 1.57
CA VAL A 110 -9.53 -1.58 0.96
C VAL A 110 -8.22 -1.99 0.27
N VAL A 111 -7.34 -2.76 0.93
CA VAL A 111 -6.07 -3.22 0.33
C VAL A 111 -6.34 -4.04 -0.94
N ARG A 112 -7.27 -5.00 -0.87
CA ARG A 112 -7.64 -5.85 -2.02
C ARG A 112 -8.24 -5.04 -3.17
N ASP A 113 -9.17 -4.13 -2.86
CA ASP A 113 -9.88 -3.33 -3.84
C ASP A 113 -8.92 -2.33 -4.53
N LEU A 114 -7.96 -1.77 -3.79
CA LEU A 114 -6.91 -0.93 -4.37
C LEU A 114 -5.93 -1.74 -5.23
N ALA A 115 -5.57 -2.96 -4.81
CA ALA A 115 -4.73 -3.84 -5.63
C ALA A 115 -5.42 -4.19 -6.97
N ALA A 116 -6.75 -4.31 -6.98
CA ALA A 116 -7.53 -4.55 -8.20
C ALA A 116 -7.58 -3.36 -9.17
N LEU A 117 -7.18 -2.15 -8.74
CA LEU A 117 -7.03 -0.99 -9.62
C LEU A 117 -5.67 -0.98 -10.34
N LEU A 118 -4.73 -1.82 -9.92
CA LEU A 118 -3.38 -1.89 -10.45
C LEU A 118 -3.24 -3.03 -11.47
N PRO A 119 -2.32 -2.92 -12.44
CA PRO A 119 -2.10 -3.95 -13.45
C PRO A 119 -1.48 -5.23 -12.86
N GLY A 120 -1.71 -6.35 -13.56
CA GLY A 120 -0.99 -7.60 -13.32
C GLY A 120 -1.14 -8.15 -11.90
N ALA A 121 -0.06 -8.72 -11.38
CA ALA A 121 0.03 -9.27 -10.03
C ALA A 121 0.57 -8.24 -9.01
N SER A 122 0.20 -6.96 -9.18
CA SER A 122 0.61 -5.88 -8.29
C SER A 122 0.17 -6.15 -6.85
N VAL A 123 1.03 -5.79 -5.89
CA VAL A 123 0.82 -5.99 -4.46
C VAL A 123 0.65 -4.63 -3.79
N VAL A 124 -0.35 -4.52 -2.93
CA VAL A 124 -0.53 -3.40 -2.00
C VAL A 124 -0.30 -3.92 -0.58
N ALA A 125 0.51 -3.21 0.19
CA ALA A 125 0.77 -3.50 1.59
C ALA A 125 0.65 -2.23 2.44
N ALA A 126 0.09 -2.34 3.63
CA ALA A 126 -0.06 -1.24 4.57
C ALA A 126 0.20 -1.70 6.01
N ASP A 127 0.96 -0.89 6.74
CA ASP A 127 1.27 -1.12 8.16
C ASP A 127 0.47 -0.15 9.03
N TYR A 128 -0.10 -0.64 10.12
CA TYR A 128 -0.98 0.10 11.02
C TYR A 128 -0.44 0.10 12.46
N GLU A 129 -0.79 1.17 13.19
CA GLU A 129 -0.52 1.27 14.63
C GLU A 129 -1.33 0.22 15.41
N THR A 130 -0.67 -0.35 16.43
CA THR A 130 -1.29 -1.21 17.42
C THR A 130 -1.05 -0.61 18.81
N SER A 131 -1.61 -1.23 19.86
CA SER A 131 -1.36 -0.84 21.25
C SER A 131 0.10 -1.06 21.68
N ASP A 132 0.85 -1.90 20.97
CA ASP A 132 2.29 -2.09 21.13
C ASP A 132 3.05 -1.63 19.88
N PRO A 133 3.71 -0.45 19.90
CA PRO A 133 4.47 0.07 18.76
C PRO A 133 5.57 -0.85 18.22
N ALA A 134 6.03 -1.85 18.99
CA ALA A 134 7.01 -2.83 18.53
C ALA A 134 6.39 -3.91 17.61
N VAL A 135 5.06 -4.03 17.59
CA VAL A 135 4.32 -5.06 16.87
C VAL A 135 3.27 -4.40 15.96
N PRO A 136 3.67 -3.82 14.82
CA PRO A 136 2.72 -3.25 13.87
C PRO A 136 1.83 -4.35 13.26
N LEU A 137 0.62 -3.94 12.87
CA LEU A 137 -0.31 -4.77 12.09
C LEU A 137 -0.08 -4.47 10.59
N GLY A 138 0.51 -5.41 9.87
CA GLY A 138 0.65 -5.34 8.41
C GLY A 138 -0.51 -6.05 7.71
N ILE A 139 -0.98 -5.49 6.60
CA ILE A 139 -1.95 -6.14 5.70
C ILE A 139 -1.40 -6.00 4.29
N ALA A 140 -1.23 -7.10 3.59
CA ALA A 140 -0.76 -7.14 2.21
C ALA A 140 -1.65 -8.02 1.35
N GLY A 141 -1.80 -7.65 0.08
CA GLY A 141 -2.68 -8.37 -0.83
C GLY A 141 -2.48 -8.04 -2.29
N ARG A 142 -2.96 -8.98 -3.12
CA ARG A 142 -3.15 -8.82 -4.55
C ARG A 142 -4.64 -8.83 -4.87
N ALA A 143 -4.97 -8.45 -6.09
CA ALA A 143 -6.32 -8.62 -6.61
C ALA A 143 -6.72 -10.11 -6.57
N HIS A 144 -7.89 -10.40 -6.02
CA HIS A 144 -8.51 -11.75 -6.02
C HIS A 144 -7.73 -12.88 -5.32
N GLU A 145 -6.69 -12.57 -4.55
CA GLU A 145 -5.97 -13.53 -3.72
C GLU A 145 -6.32 -13.31 -2.23
N PRO A 146 -6.20 -14.36 -1.38
CA PRO A 146 -6.26 -14.18 0.07
C PRO A 146 -5.25 -13.14 0.55
N LEU A 147 -5.61 -12.40 1.59
CA LEU A 147 -4.74 -11.40 2.18
C LEU A 147 -3.72 -12.06 3.10
N VAL A 148 -2.54 -11.44 3.19
CA VAL A 148 -1.53 -11.75 4.20
C VAL A 148 -1.62 -10.71 5.30
N VAL A 149 -1.77 -11.16 6.53
CA VAL A 149 -1.77 -10.33 7.74
C VAL A 149 -0.49 -10.61 8.51
N LEU A 150 0.25 -9.56 8.83
CA LEU A 150 1.50 -9.60 9.57
C LEU A 150 1.28 -9.03 10.97
N LEU A 151 1.65 -9.79 11.99
CA LEU A 151 1.66 -9.36 13.40
C LEU A 151 3.11 -9.45 13.89
N GLY A 152 3.86 -8.34 13.78
CA GLY A 152 5.31 -8.38 13.98
C GLY A 152 6.00 -9.28 12.96
N GLU A 153 6.61 -10.39 13.41
CA GLU A 153 7.28 -11.38 12.54
C GLU A 153 6.37 -12.56 12.14
N HIS A 154 5.13 -12.61 12.63
CA HIS A 154 4.19 -13.70 12.39
C HIS A 154 3.30 -13.41 11.18
N GLU A 155 3.12 -14.42 10.33
CA GLU A 155 2.31 -14.35 9.12
C GLU A 155 1.04 -15.19 9.25
N PHE A 156 -0.09 -14.60 8.87
CA PHE A 156 -1.40 -15.23 8.86
C PHE A 156 -2.10 -14.94 7.52
N THR A 157 -3.04 -15.80 7.14
CA THR A 157 -3.87 -15.59 5.96
C THR A 157 -5.26 -15.16 6.38
N LEU A 158 -5.79 -14.11 5.74
CA LEU A 158 -7.16 -13.66 5.91
C LEU A 158 -7.92 -13.85 4.59
N ASP A 159 -8.89 -14.76 4.61
CA ASP A 159 -9.82 -14.97 3.49
C ASP A 159 -11.10 -14.19 3.75
N LEU A 160 -11.28 -13.09 3.01
CA LEU A 160 -12.44 -12.21 3.16
C LEU A 160 -13.75 -12.80 2.64
N ASP A 161 -13.67 -13.90 1.89
CA ASP A 161 -14.81 -14.58 1.30
C ASP A 161 -15.20 -15.84 2.10
N ASP A 162 -14.41 -16.21 3.13
CA ASP A 162 -14.77 -17.24 4.11
C ASP A 162 -15.71 -16.65 5.18
N PRO A 163 -16.96 -17.13 5.30
CA PRO A 163 -17.91 -16.65 6.32
C PRO A 163 -17.50 -17.00 7.77
N GLY A 164 -16.42 -17.76 7.97
CA GLY A 164 -15.88 -18.14 9.27
C GLY A 164 -14.53 -17.53 9.66
N ALA A 165 -13.95 -16.67 8.80
CA ALA A 165 -12.70 -15.95 9.08
C ALA A 165 -12.88 -14.80 10.10
#